data_AF-A0A0K6IVC8-F1
#
_entry.id   AF-A0A0K6IVC8-F1
#
_cell.length_a   1.000
_cell.length_b   1.000
_cell.length_c   1.000
_cell.angle_alpha   90.00
_cell.angle_beta   90.00
_cell.angle_gamma   90.00
#
_symmetry.space_group_name_H-M   'P 1'
#
loop_
_entity.id
_entity.type
_entity.pdbx_description
1 polymer ?
#
loop_
_entity_poly.entity_id
_entity_poly.type
_entity_poly.pdbx_seq_one_letter_code
_entity_poly.pdbx_strand_id
1 'polypeptide(L)'
;RYQEAQISVEKRDDWLSHSFEEYSVDNATVREIDEVINVPSIGPVVVTRHALERFVERFADSVPKHPWKALCSKLLCSGLTKTQLPENVAIQKAKKYAQEAEFWQHVGSKMHFVMVPGDSMKTLVTVFAVK
;
A
#
# COMPACT_ATOMS: atom_id res chain seq x y z
N ARG A 1 59.98 -5.03 4.18
CA ARG A 1 59.90 -6.38 4.78
C ARG A 1 58.58 -6.42 5.53
N TYR A 2 57.50 -6.90 4.90
CA TYR A 2 56.20 -7.00 5.56
C TYR A 2 56.08 -8.40 6.16
N GLN A 3 55.67 -8.49 7.42
CA GLN A 3 55.33 -9.76 8.07
C GLN A 3 53.87 -10.06 7.78
N GLU A 4 53.61 -11.19 7.14
CA GLU A 4 52.27 -11.66 6.85
C GLU A 4 51.67 -12.26 8.12
N ALA A 5 50.54 -11.72 8.58
CA ALA A 5 49.82 -12.26 9.73
C ALA A 5 48.97 -13.46 9.27
N GLN A 6 49.23 -14.63 9.84
CA GLN A 6 48.37 -15.80 9.63
C GLN A 6 47.17 -15.75 10.58
N ILE A 7 45.97 -15.70 10.00
CA ILE A 7 44.71 -15.74 10.74
C ILE A 7 44.10 -17.13 10.51
N SER A 8 43.84 -17.86 11.59
CA SER A 8 43.10 -19.12 11.55
C SER A 8 41.76 -18.91 12.25
N VAL A 9 40.67 -19.26 11.56
CA VAL A 9 39.30 -19.14 12.04
C VAL A 9 38.78 -20.55 12.34
N GLU A 10 38.48 -20.83 13.60
CA GLU A 10 37.84 -22.08 14.02
C GLU A 10 36.35 -21.86 14.29
N LYS A 11 35.52 -22.73 13.74
CA LYS A 11 34.07 -22.76 13.99
C LYS A 11 33.83 -23.50 15.30
N ARG A 12 33.79 -22.79 16.43
CA ARG A 12 33.25 -23.34 17.67
C ARG A 12 31.74 -23.10 17.69
N ASP A 13 30.95 -24.14 17.90
CA ASP A 13 29.49 -24.07 18.05
C ASP A 13 29.08 -23.89 19.53
N ASP A 14 30.02 -24.11 20.46
CA ASP A 14 29.80 -24.05 21.92
C ASP A 14 29.41 -22.67 22.48
N TRP A 15 29.50 -21.61 21.68
CA TRP A 15 29.02 -20.27 22.07
C TRP A 15 27.51 -20.09 21.84
N LEU A 16 26.85 -21.02 21.13
CA LEU A 16 25.41 -20.99 20.85
C LEU A 16 24.58 -21.72 21.92
N SER A 17 25.18 -22.17 23.03
CA SER A 17 24.47 -22.94 24.07
C SER A 17 23.49 -22.13 24.94
N HIS A 18 23.13 -20.91 24.54
CA HIS A 18 21.92 -20.29 25.07
C HIS A 18 20.73 -20.87 24.30
N SER A 19 20.07 -21.85 24.90
CA SER A 19 18.69 -22.20 24.58
C SER A 19 17.92 -20.89 24.51
N PHE A 20 17.58 -20.47 23.30
CA PHE A 20 16.80 -19.27 23.05
C PHE A 20 15.46 -19.50 23.74
N GLU A 21 15.29 -18.95 24.95
CA GLU A 21 13.95 -18.84 25.54
C GLU A 21 13.10 -18.18 24.46
N GLU A 22 12.06 -18.88 24.02
CA GLU A 22 11.16 -18.41 22.99
C GLU A 22 10.50 -17.14 23.54
N TYR A 23 11.08 -15.98 23.23
CA TYR A 23 10.48 -14.71 23.60
C TYR A 23 9.12 -14.70 22.91
N SER A 24 8.05 -14.57 23.70
CA SER A 24 6.73 -14.32 23.14
C SER A 24 6.84 -13.00 22.38
N VAL A 25 6.97 -13.08 21.07
CA VAL A 25 6.88 -11.92 20.20
C VAL A 25 5.41 -11.55 20.20
N ASP A 26 5.03 -10.62 21.08
CA ASP A 26 3.80 -9.86 20.91
C ASP A 26 3.87 -9.27 19.50
N ASN A 27 3.15 -9.90 18.57
CA ASN A 27 2.89 -9.34 17.26
C ASN A 27 1.96 -8.15 17.47
N ALA A 28 2.49 -7.06 18.04
CA ALA A 28 1.88 -5.76 18.03
C ALA A 28 1.71 -5.41 16.54
N THR A 29 0.53 -5.70 16.02
CA THR A 29 0.10 -5.17 14.75
C THR A 29 0.04 -3.67 14.95
N VAL A 30 1.15 -3.00 14.62
CA VAL A 30 1.16 -1.56 14.40
C VAL A 30 0.18 -1.35 13.27
N ARG A 31 -1.09 -1.13 13.61
CA ARG A 31 -2.05 -0.52 12.70
C ARG A 31 -1.51 0.90 12.55
N GLU A 32 -0.56 1.07 11.63
CA GLU A 32 -0.19 2.39 11.13
C GLU A 32 -1.50 3.09 10.87
N ILE A 33 -1.72 4.22 11.53
CA ILE A 33 -3.00 4.91 11.50
C ILE A 33 -3.21 5.34 10.06
N ASP A 34 -4.02 4.59 9.32
CA ASP A 34 -4.40 4.93 7.97
C ASP A 34 -5.10 6.30 8.00
N GLU A 35 -4.59 7.25 7.21
CA GLU A 35 -5.11 8.61 7.23
C GLU A 35 -6.50 8.66 6.57
N VAL A 36 -7.46 9.32 7.24
CA VAL A 36 -8.83 9.48 6.75
C VAL A 36 -8.98 10.80 6.03
N ILE A 37 -9.47 10.76 4.80
CA ILE A 37 -9.81 11.94 4.00
C ILE A 37 -11.31 11.99 3.75
N ASN A 38 -11.90 13.17 3.69
CA ASN A 38 -13.31 13.32 3.34
C ASN A 38 -13.44 13.73 1.86
N VAL A 39 -13.86 12.79 1.02
CA VAL A 39 -13.99 12.98 -0.42
C VAL A 39 -15.41 13.48 -0.75
N PRO A 40 -15.58 14.64 -1.41
CA PRO A 40 -16.90 15.24 -1.63
C PRO A 40 -17.92 14.32 -2.32
N SER A 41 -17.48 13.47 -3.24
CA SER A 41 -18.34 12.55 -4.01
C SER A 41 -18.55 11.18 -3.36
N ILE A 42 -17.82 10.86 -2.29
CA ILE A 42 -17.78 9.50 -1.72
C ILE A 42 -18.07 9.49 -0.21
N GLY A 43 -17.60 10.50 0.51
CA GLY A 43 -17.57 10.57 1.97
C GLY A 43 -16.19 10.23 2.56
N PRO A 44 -16.11 9.81 3.84
CA PRO A 44 -14.86 9.49 4.49
C PRO A 44 -14.20 8.23 3.88
N VAL A 45 -12.95 8.39 3.46
CA VAL A 45 -12.11 7.36 2.86
C VAL A 45 -10.83 7.22 3.66
N VAL A 46 -10.57 6.01 4.16
CA VAL A 46 -9.32 5.60 4.79
C VAL A 46 -8.30 5.31 3.71
N VAL A 47 -7.15 5.97 3.71
CA VAL A 47 -6.09 5.71 2.73
C VAL A 47 -4.99 4.86 3.35
N THR A 48 -4.82 3.67 2.80
CA THR A 48 -3.75 2.78 3.23
C THR A 48 -2.39 3.26 2.73
N ARG A 49 -1.33 2.98 3.51
CA ARG A 49 0.06 3.19 3.04
C ARG A 49 0.29 2.51 1.69
N HIS A 50 -0.20 1.28 1.54
CA HIS A 50 -0.09 0.52 0.30
C HIS A 50 -0.70 1.29 -0.88
N ALA A 51 -1.88 1.89 -0.73
CA ALA A 51 -2.48 2.67 -1.81
C ALA A 51 -1.61 3.88 -2.20
N LEU A 52 -1.00 4.56 -1.24
CA LEU A 52 -0.11 5.69 -1.49
C LEU A 52 1.15 5.26 -2.25
N GLU A 53 1.77 4.15 -1.85
CA GLU A 53 2.92 3.58 -2.57
C GLU A 53 2.56 3.24 -4.01
N ARG A 54 1.42 2.57 -4.21
CA ARG A 54 0.96 2.17 -5.55
C ARG A 54 0.59 3.37 -6.43
N PHE A 55 0.18 4.48 -5.83
CA PHE A 55 -0.03 5.74 -6.51
C PHE A 55 1.31 6.34 -6.99
N VAL A 56 2.32 6.39 -6.12
CA VAL A 56 3.65 6.91 -6.47
C VAL A 56 4.29 6.10 -7.60
N GLU A 57 4.25 4.77 -7.51
CA GLU A 57 4.77 3.87 -8.55
C GLU A 57 4.18 4.12 -9.94
N ARG A 58 2.95 4.62 -10.01
CA ARG A 58 2.15 4.74 -11.25
C ARG A 58 1.89 6.17 -11.64
N PHE A 59 2.50 7.12 -10.95
CA PHE A 59 2.35 8.52 -11.28
C PHE A 59 3.14 8.83 -12.56
N ALA A 60 2.42 9.24 -13.61
CA ALA A 60 2.95 9.32 -14.97
C ALA A 60 4.03 10.42 -15.16
N ASP A 61 3.92 11.53 -14.42
CA ASP A 61 4.70 12.74 -14.70
C ASP A 61 6.03 12.84 -13.92
N SER A 62 6.30 11.94 -12.97
CA SER A 62 7.48 11.82 -12.06
C SER A 62 7.05 11.64 -10.60
N VAL A 63 7.90 11.03 -9.76
CA VAL A 63 7.62 10.85 -8.32
C VAL A 63 7.26 12.21 -7.69
N PRO A 64 6.03 12.38 -7.16
CA PRO A 64 5.63 13.65 -6.58
C PRO A 64 6.51 14.01 -5.38
N LYS A 65 6.94 15.27 -5.27
CA LYS A 65 7.65 15.77 -4.07
C LYS A 65 6.83 15.58 -2.78
N HIS A 66 5.50 15.64 -2.91
CA HIS A 66 4.54 15.41 -1.83
C HIS A 66 3.45 14.42 -2.29
N PRO A 67 3.71 13.10 -2.20
CA PRO A 67 2.82 12.06 -2.66
C PRO A 67 1.41 12.15 -2.08
N TRP A 68 1.33 12.37 -0.77
CA TRP A 68 0.08 12.45 -0.04
C TRP A 68 -0.78 13.62 -0.53
N LYS A 69 -0.21 14.82 -0.62
CA LYS A 69 -0.90 16.01 -1.12
C LYS A 69 -1.37 15.83 -2.57
N ALA A 70 -0.55 15.18 -3.41
CA ALA A 70 -0.93 14.88 -4.79
C ALA A 70 -2.08 13.87 -4.87
N LEU A 71 -2.08 12.84 -4.02
CA LEU A 71 -3.17 11.87 -3.92
C LEU A 71 -4.46 12.54 -3.42
N CYS A 72 -4.40 13.31 -2.34
CA CYS A 72 -5.55 14.07 -1.83
C CYS A 72 -6.10 15.01 -2.91
N SER A 73 -5.25 15.73 -3.63
CA SER A 73 -5.70 16.62 -4.71
C SER A 73 -6.45 15.87 -5.82
N LYS A 74 -6.10 14.61 -6.12
CA LYS A 74 -6.81 13.78 -7.10
C LYS A 74 -8.13 13.24 -6.56
N LEU A 75 -8.16 12.83 -5.29
CA LEU A 75 -9.35 12.29 -4.63
C LEU A 75 -10.38 13.38 -4.32
N LEU A 76 -9.95 14.59 -3.96
CA LEU A 76 -10.80 15.74 -3.69
C LEU A 76 -11.31 16.45 -4.94
N CYS A 77 -10.90 16.01 -6.14
CA CYS A 77 -11.35 16.61 -7.38
C CYS A 77 -12.81 16.25 -7.67
N SER A 78 -13.60 17.22 -8.12
CA SER A 78 -15.01 17.03 -8.49
C SER A 78 -15.22 16.11 -9.69
N GLY A 79 -14.17 15.88 -10.50
CA GLY A 79 -14.19 14.97 -11.65
C GLY A 79 -14.03 13.49 -11.29
N LEU A 80 -14.19 13.08 -10.04
CA LEU A 80 -14.10 11.68 -9.63
C LEU A 80 -15.43 10.96 -9.86
N THR A 81 -15.47 10.08 -10.84
CA THR A 81 -16.67 9.32 -11.25
C THR A 81 -16.53 7.84 -10.92
N LYS A 82 -17.61 7.23 -10.44
CA LYS A 82 -17.67 5.77 -10.25
C LYS A 82 -17.64 5.11 -11.63
N THR A 83 -16.73 4.15 -11.81
CA THR A 83 -16.56 3.42 -13.07
C THR A 83 -16.71 1.93 -12.82
N GLN A 84 -17.11 1.19 -13.84
CA GLN A 84 -17.08 -0.28 -13.82
C GLN A 84 -15.86 -0.71 -14.64
N LEU A 85 -14.94 -1.42 -13.99
CA LEU A 85 -13.81 -1.99 -14.69
C LEU A 85 -14.27 -3.10 -15.64
N PRO A 86 -13.55 -3.34 -16.74
CA PRO A 86 -13.78 -4.50 -17.58
C PRO A 86 -13.76 -5.78 -16.73
N GLU A 87 -14.72 -6.68 -16.96
CA GLU A 87 -15.03 -7.85 -16.13
C GLU A 87 -13.78 -8.64 -15.74
N ASN A 88 -12.83 -8.81 -16.66
CA ASN A 88 -11.58 -9.56 -16.41
C ASN A 88 -10.75 -8.99 -15.24
N VAL A 89 -10.69 -7.67 -15.09
CA VAL A 89 -9.96 -7.00 -13.99
C VAL A 89 -10.82 -6.99 -12.72
N ALA A 90 -12.13 -6.83 -12.87
CA ALA A 90 -13.08 -6.89 -11.76
C ALA A 90 -13.08 -8.29 -11.11
N ILE A 91 -13.10 -9.37 -11.88
CA ILE A 91 -13.07 -10.76 -11.41
C ILE A 91 -11.75 -11.08 -10.69
N GLN A 92 -10.60 -10.66 -11.25
CA GLN A 92 -9.30 -10.86 -10.61
C GLN A 92 -9.17 -10.10 -9.29
N LYS A 93 -9.74 -8.89 -9.23
CA LYS A 93 -9.75 -8.08 -8.01
C LYS A 93 -10.79 -8.58 -7.00
N ALA A 94 -11.97 -8.98 -7.42
CA ALA A 94 -12.99 -9.60 -6.56
C ALA A 94 -12.46 -10.88 -5.90
N LYS A 95 -11.73 -11.71 -6.67
CA LYS A 95 -11.05 -12.90 -6.12
C LYS A 95 -9.97 -12.55 -5.09
N LYS A 96 -9.33 -11.38 -5.21
CA LYS A 96 -8.27 -10.93 -4.30
C LYS A 96 -8.78 -10.22 -3.05
N TYR A 97 -9.90 -9.49 -3.15
CA TYR A 97 -10.43 -8.65 -2.07
C TYR A 97 -11.66 -9.24 -1.38
N ALA A 98 -12.24 -10.35 -1.88
CA ALA A 98 -13.37 -11.10 -1.31
C ALA A 98 -14.67 -10.30 -1.00
N GLN A 99 -14.68 -8.99 -1.29
CA GLN A 99 -15.79 -8.06 -1.14
C GLN A 99 -16.00 -7.25 -2.42
N GLU A 100 -17.21 -6.70 -2.61
CA GLU A 100 -17.55 -5.82 -3.73
C GLU A 100 -16.76 -4.52 -3.66
N ALA A 101 -15.61 -4.48 -4.31
CA ALA A 101 -14.79 -3.28 -4.42
C ALA A 101 -15.43 -2.26 -5.38
N GLU A 102 -15.47 -1.00 -4.96
CA GLU A 102 -15.86 0.13 -5.80
C GLU A 102 -14.66 0.67 -6.57
N PHE A 103 -14.88 0.98 -7.83
CA PHE A 103 -13.86 1.56 -8.69
C PHE A 103 -14.22 3.01 -9.02
N TRP A 104 -13.27 3.89 -8.79
CA TRP A 104 -13.41 5.31 -9.04
C TRP A 104 -12.31 5.77 -9.98
N GLN A 105 -12.64 6.67 -10.91
CA GLN A 105 -11.72 7.17 -11.91
C GLN A 105 -11.89 8.68 -12.02
N HIS A 106 -10.79 9.39 -12.21
CA HIS A 106 -10.83 10.80 -12.53
C HIS A 106 -11.12 10.97 -14.04
N VAL A 107 -12.11 11.80 -14.40
CA VAL A 107 -12.45 12.10 -15.79
C VAL A 107 -11.22 12.60 -16.55
N GLY A 108 -10.89 11.95 -17.68
CA GLY A 108 -9.70 12.26 -18.48
C GLY A 108 -8.37 11.70 -17.97
N SER A 109 -8.36 10.97 -16.85
CA SER A 109 -7.17 10.25 -16.37
C SER A 109 -7.35 8.74 -16.54
N LYS A 110 -6.27 8.04 -16.89
CA LYS A 110 -6.25 6.56 -16.90
C LYS A 110 -6.09 5.94 -15.51
N MET A 111 -6.02 6.78 -14.47
CA MET A 111 -5.82 6.36 -13.08
C MET A 111 -7.14 5.98 -12.41
N HIS A 112 -7.15 4.79 -11.81
CA HIS A 112 -8.27 4.16 -11.14
C HIS A 112 -7.93 3.92 -9.67
N PHE A 113 -8.90 4.21 -8.81
CA PHE A 113 -8.86 4.06 -7.37
C PHE A 113 -9.77 2.91 -6.97
N VAL A 114 -9.24 1.94 -6.24
CA VAL A 114 -9.98 0.78 -5.75
C VAL A 114 -10.30 0.97 -4.29
N MET A 115 -11.59 1.13 -3.99
CA MET A 115 -12.08 1.30 -2.64
C MET A 115 -12.87 0.07 -2.22
N VAL A 116 -12.66 -0.40 -1.00
CA VAL A 116 -13.46 -1.48 -0.42
C VAL A 116 -14.40 -0.85 0.60
N PRO A 117 -15.71 -1.12 0.53
CA PRO A 117 -16.64 -0.65 1.55
C PRO A 117 -16.35 -1.36 2.89
N GLY A 118 -16.16 -0.59 3.95
CA GLY A 118 -16.18 -1.07 5.34
C GLY A 118 -17.47 -0.65 6.05
N ASP A 119 -17.61 -1.02 7.32
CA ASP A 119 -18.84 -0.81 8.10
C ASP A 119 -19.25 0.67 8.22
N SER A 120 -18.29 1.60 8.29
CA SER A 120 -18.54 3.04 8.46
C SER A 120 -17.78 3.94 7.49
N MET A 121 -16.67 3.46 6.93
CA MET A 121 -15.81 4.19 6.02
C MET A 121 -15.40 3.30 4.87
N LYS A 122 -15.08 3.90 3.72
CA LYS A 122 -14.48 3.16 2.60
C LYS A 122 -12.97 3.17 2.75
N THR A 123 -12.31 2.08 2.36
CA THR A 123 -10.86 1.99 2.43
C THR A 123 -10.28 1.99 1.02
N LEU A 124 -9.41 2.96 0.71
CA LEU A 124 -8.62 2.97 -0.50
C LEU A 124 -7.46 1.97 -0.36
N VAL A 125 -7.58 0.86 -1.07
CA VAL A 125 -6.66 -0.27 -0.96
C VAL A 125 -5.58 -0.21 -2.02
N THR A 126 -5.90 0.23 -3.24
CA THR A 126 -4.89 0.30 -4.29
C THR A 126 -5.25 1.31 -5.37
N VAL A 127 -4.22 1.81 -6.05
CA VAL A 127 -4.33 2.70 -7.20
C VAL A 127 -3.65 2.03 -8.39
N PHE A 128 -4.29 2.05 -9.55
CA PHE A 128 -3.68 1.54 -10.78
C PHE A 128 -4.00 2.41 -12.00
N ALA A 129 -3.11 2.42 -12.99
CA ALA A 129 -3.34 3.09 -14.26
C ALA A 129 -3.56 2.03 -15.34
N VAL A 130 -4.58 2.21 -16.17
CA VAL A 130 -4.75 1.41 -17.39
C VAL A 130 -3.82 2.01 -18.46
N LYS A 131 -3.08 1.18 -19.19
CA LYS A 131 -2.22 1.65 -20.28
C LYS A 131 -3.06 2.03 -21.49
#